data_AF-A0A820G5X6-F1
#
_entry.id   AF-A0A820G5X6-F1
#
_cell.length_a   1.000
_cell.length_b   1.000
_cell.length_c   1.000
_cell.angle_alpha   90.00
_cell.angle_beta   90.00
_cell.angle_gamma   90.00
#
_symmetry.space_group_name_H-M   'P 1'
#
loop_
_entity.id
_entity.type
_entity.pdbx_description
1 polymer ?
#
loop_
_entity_poly.entity_id
_entity_poly.type
_entity_poly.pdbx_seq_one_letter_code
_entity_poly.pdbx_strand_id
1 'polypeptide(L)'
;EINAMIKFHEHGVFSQRVLIQFNNGIIYEFVSGKTCSRDDVREENISKLIAIKLAEIHNIPVQETEQPYIILILRQFLKLLDKNSFDLSSIISDIDIIEERILPRLIPNPMYGKDLVLCHNDLLVKNIVYNNKNQTISFIDFEFTHLSYALFDIANHFIEYAGVENADFSIYPSYDEQKQWLKIYFQTRQFDQQIINDDLCRLIDKFSALVHLTWGLGALVQGKLSSIDFDYVNYAKMRFNCYQNLRSLLFENS
;
A
#
# COMPACT_ATOMS: atom_id res chain seq x y z
N GLU A 1 -11.46 -2.03 8.72
CA GLU A 1 -11.13 -3.44 9.02
C GLU A 1 -12.30 -4.42 8.92
N ILE A 2 -13.17 -4.59 9.94
CA ILE A 2 -14.14 -5.72 10.00
C ILE A 2 -15.06 -5.83 8.78
N ASN A 3 -15.67 -4.72 8.36
CA ASN A 3 -16.52 -4.71 7.17
C ASN A 3 -15.76 -5.14 5.90
N ALA A 4 -14.47 -4.81 5.81
CA ALA A 4 -13.63 -5.25 4.70
C ALA A 4 -13.36 -6.75 4.78
N MET A 5 -13.01 -7.28 5.97
CA MET A 5 -12.80 -8.72 6.16
C MET A 5 -14.05 -9.55 5.82
N ILE A 6 -15.23 -9.09 6.25
CA ILE A 6 -16.52 -9.71 5.91
C ILE A 6 -16.71 -9.70 4.39
N LYS A 7 -16.53 -8.54 3.75
CA LYS A 7 -16.69 -8.41 2.31
C LYS A 7 -15.71 -9.27 1.51
N PHE A 8 -14.46 -9.37 1.95
CA PHE A 8 -13.46 -10.24 1.34
C PHE A 8 -13.84 -11.72 1.44
N HIS A 9 -14.40 -12.13 2.59
CA HIS A 9 -14.88 -13.49 2.78
C HIS A 9 -16.08 -13.82 1.88
N GLU A 10 -17.06 -12.91 1.80
CA GLU A 10 -18.25 -13.07 0.94
C GLU A 10 -17.90 -13.21 -0.55
N HIS A 11 -16.82 -12.57 -1.00
CA HIS A 11 -16.33 -12.66 -2.37
C HIS A 11 -15.33 -13.82 -2.60
N GLY A 12 -15.08 -14.66 -1.58
CA GLY A 12 -14.19 -15.81 -1.69
C GLY A 12 -12.71 -15.48 -1.86
N VAL A 13 -12.33 -14.19 -1.77
CA VAL A 13 -10.94 -13.74 -1.85
C VAL A 13 -10.21 -14.03 -0.53
N PHE A 14 -10.97 -14.13 0.55
CA PHE A 14 -10.52 -14.44 1.90
C PHE A 14 -11.01 -15.78 2.41
N SER A 15 -10.07 -16.58 2.92
CA SER A 15 -10.39 -17.82 3.62
C SER A 15 -10.75 -17.60 5.08
N GLN A 16 -10.56 -16.40 5.63
CA GLN A 16 -10.68 -16.15 7.07
C GLN A 16 -12.04 -15.55 7.40
N ARG A 17 -12.85 -16.26 8.18
CA ARG A 17 -14.10 -15.74 8.73
C ARG A 17 -13.86 -14.95 10.00
N VAL A 18 -14.46 -13.77 10.08
CA VAL A 18 -14.68 -13.09 11.36
C VAL A 18 -15.71 -13.91 12.14
N LEU A 19 -15.30 -14.45 13.27
CA LEU A 19 -16.13 -15.32 14.12
C LEU A 19 -16.89 -14.50 15.15
N ILE A 20 -16.20 -13.57 15.82
CA ILE A 20 -16.76 -12.73 16.89
C ILE A 20 -16.12 -11.33 16.86
N GLN A 21 -16.93 -10.30 17.07
CA GLN A 21 -16.49 -8.93 17.30
C GLN A 21 -16.77 -8.50 18.74
N PHE A 22 -15.81 -7.82 19.37
CA PHE A 22 -15.94 -7.17 20.66
C PHE A 22 -15.68 -5.66 20.50
N ASN A 23 -15.90 -4.88 21.58
CA ASN A 23 -15.62 -3.44 21.57
C ASN A 23 -14.12 -3.10 21.44
N ASN A 24 -13.25 -4.05 21.81
CA ASN A 24 -11.79 -3.85 21.89
C ASN A 24 -11.00 -4.90 21.11
N GLY A 25 -11.64 -5.65 20.21
CA GLY A 25 -10.94 -6.68 19.43
C GLY A 25 -11.86 -7.56 18.61
N ILE A 26 -11.25 -8.50 17.90
CA ILE A 26 -11.92 -9.43 16.99
C ILE A 26 -11.32 -10.83 17.14
N ILE A 27 -12.14 -11.86 16.91
CA ILE A 27 -11.71 -13.24 16.73
C ILE A 27 -12.06 -13.62 15.30
N TYR A 28 -11.06 -14.08 14.54
CA TYR A 28 -11.22 -14.60 13.19
C TYR A 28 -10.39 -15.86 12.98
N GLU A 29 -10.68 -16.61 11.91
CA GLU A 29 -10.01 -17.88 11.62
C GLU A 29 -8.49 -17.72 11.42
N PHE A 30 -7.73 -18.68 11.94
CA PHE A 30 -6.26 -18.71 11.82
C PHE A 30 -5.80 -18.99 10.38
N VAL A 31 -4.77 -18.26 9.95
CA VAL A 31 -4.13 -18.43 8.64
C VAL A 31 -2.95 -19.38 8.74
N SER A 32 -3.06 -20.55 8.11
CA SER A 32 -1.93 -21.49 8.05
C SER A 32 -0.91 -21.05 7.01
N GLY A 33 0.34 -20.86 7.43
CA GLY A 33 1.47 -20.54 6.56
C GLY A 33 2.62 -19.90 7.33
N LYS A 34 3.57 -19.34 6.59
CA LYS A 34 4.68 -18.54 7.12
C LYS A 34 4.55 -17.12 6.56
N THR A 35 4.73 -16.11 7.41
CA THR A 35 4.84 -14.72 6.95
C THR A 35 6.04 -14.57 6.03
N CYS A 36 5.88 -13.86 4.92
CA CYS A 36 6.96 -13.60 3.97
C CYS A 36 8.03 -12.70 4.60
N SER A 37 9.25 -12.89 4.13
CA SER A 37 10.38 -11.99 4.28
C SER A 37 10.57 -11.16 3.01
N ARG A 38 11.53 -10.21 3.05
CA ARG A 38 11.92 -9.44 1.87
C ARG A 38 12.48 -10.30 0.73
N ASP A 39 13.07 -11.45 1.05
CA ASP A 39 13.62 -12.37 0.05
C ASP A 39 12.49 -13.20 -0.58
N ASP A 40 11.55 -13.66 0.25
CA ASP A 40 10.40 -14.47 -0.21
C ASP A 40 9.55 -13.71 -1.25
N VAL A 41 9.28 -12.41 -1.04
CA VAL A 41 8.43 -11.62 -1.98
C VAL A 41 9.05 -11.41 -3.36
N ARG A 42 10.35 -11.68 -3.51
CA ARG A 42 11.08 -11.63 -4.79
C ARG A 42 11.16 -12.98 -5.49
N GLU A 43 10.85 -14.08 -4.79
CA GLU A 43 10.82 -15.39 -5.42
C GLU A 43 9.71 -15.44 -6.47
N GLU A 44 10.05 -15.87 -7.68
CA GLU A 44 9.17 -15.80 -8.87
C GLU A 44 7.75 -16.33 -8.59
N ASN A 45 7.65 -17.49 -7.94
CA ASN A 45 6.37 -18.12 -7.62
C ASN A 45 5.58 -17.32 -6.58
N ILE A 46 6.23 -16.86 -5.50
CA ILE A 46 5.56 -16.11 -4.42
C ILE A 46 5.13 -14.73 -4.95
N SER A 47 6.01 -14.04 -5.67
CA SER A 47 5.74 -12.76 -6.31
C SER A 47 4.52 -12.84 -7.26
N LYS A 48 4.45 -13.90 -8.08
CA LYS A 48 3.28 -14.19 -8.93
C LYS A 48 2.00 -14.40 -8.12
N LEU A 49 2.05 -15.19 -7.03
CA LEU A 49 0.88 -15.44 -6.19
C LEU A 49 0.41 -14.17 -5.47
N ILE A 50 1.32 -13.29 -5.08
CA ILE A 50 0.99 -11.97 -4.50
C ILE A 50 0.27 -11.11 -5.55
N ALA A 51 0.78 -11.04 -6.79
CA ALA A 51 0.14 -10.30 -7.88
C ALA A 51 -1.30 -10.77 -8.14
N ILE A 52 -1.51 -12.09 -8.17
CA ILE A 52 -2.83 -12.69 -8.35
C ILE A 52 -3.75 -12.34 -7.17
N LYS A 53 -3.29 -12.54 -5.93
CA LYS A 53 -4.12 -12.29 -4.74
C LYS A 53 -4.50 -10.81 -4.61
N LEU A 54 -3.57 -9.89 -4.89
CA LEU A 54 -3.87 -8.46 -4.87
C LEU A 54 -4.86 -8.06 -5.96
N ALA A 55 -4.72 -8.62 -7.17
CA ALA A 55 -5.68 -8.43 -8.25
C ALA A 55 -7.10 -8.93 -7.89
N GLU A 56 -7.21 -10.08 -7.23
CA GLU A 56 -8.49 -10.60 -6.74
C GLU A 56 -9.17 -9.65 -5.75
N ILE A 57 -8.41 -9.09 -4.79
CA ILE A 57 -8.92 -8.10 -3.83
C ILE A 57 -9.39 -6.84 -4.56
N HIS A 58 -8.59 -6.32 -5.50
CA HIS A 58 -8.90 -5.12 -6.26
C HIS A 58 -10.06 -5.29 -7.26
N ASN A 59 -10.51 -6.52 -7.51
CA ASN A 59 -11.70 -6.80 -8.33
C ASN A 59 -13.00 -6.82 -7.53
N ILE A 60 -12.95 -6.71 -6.20
CA ILE A 60 -14.15 -6.72 -5.37
C ILE A 60 -14.94 -5.43 -5.61
N PRO A 61 -16.22 -5.50 -6.04
CA PRO A 61 -17.02 -4.32 -6.34
C PRO A 61 -17.17 -3.39 -5.13
N VAL A 62 -17.02 -2.09 -5.33
CA VAL A 62 -17.16 -1.04 -4.30
C VAL A 62 -18.23 -0.03 -4.71
N GLN A 63 -18.91 0.58 -3.73
CA GLN A 63 -19.80 1.71 -4.00
C GLN A 63 -18.94 2.99 -3.99
N GLU A 64 -18.89 3.70 -5.13
CA GLU A 64 -17.98 4.82 -5.39
C GLU A 64 -18.45 6.14 -4.73
N THR A 65 -18.49 6.19 -3.40
CA THR A 65 -18.97 7.39 -2.69
C THR A 65 -17.97 8.00 -1.71
N GLU A 66 -16.77 7.44 -1.59
CA GLU A 66 -15.80 7.83 -0.57
C GLU A 66 -14.54 8.47 -1.17
N GLN A 67 -13.93 9.39 -0.42
CA GLN A 67 -12.64 9.97 -0.82
C GLN A 67 -11.51 8.95 -0.73
N PRO A 68 -10.48 9.04 -1.59
CA PRO A 68 -9.33 8.14 -1.54
C PRO A 68 -8.61 8.21 -0.19
N TYR A 69 -8.24 7.04 0.33
CA TYR A 69 -7.63 6.88 1.65
C TYR A 69 -6.40 7.76 1.91
N ILE A 70 -5.59 8.01 0.87
CA ILE A 70 -4.28 8.68 0.97
C ILE A 70 -4.38 10.03 1.70
N ILE A 71 -5.33 10.89 1.32
CA ILE A 71 -5.46 12.21 1.97
C ILE A 71 -6.00 12.06 3.39
N LEU A 72 -6.97 11.16 3.59
CA LEU A 72 -7.56 10.93 4.90
C LEU A 72 -6.47 10.55 5.91
N ILE A 73 -5.59 9.62 5.55
CA ILE A 73 -4.53 9.15 6.45
C ILE A 73 -3.43 10.20 6.65
N LEU A 74 -3.03 10.93 5.60
CA LEU A 74 -2.06 12.02 5.72
C LEU A 74 -2.56 13.12 6.67
N ARG A 75 -3.81 13.55 6.51
CA ARG A 75 -4.44 14.57 7.37
C ARG A 75 -4.64 14.04 8.79
N GLN A 76 -4.97 12.76 8.96
CA GLN A 76 -5.07 12.14 10.28
C GLN A 76 -3.72 12.12 11.00
N PHE A 77 -2.64 11.70 10.34
CA PHE A 77 -1.30 11.72 10.94
C PHE A 77 -0.86 13.13 11.30
N LEU A 78 -1.08 14.13 10.43
CA LEU A 78 -0.79 15.53 10.75
C LEU A 78 -1.53 16.04 11.99
N LYS A 79 -2.78 15.60 12.22
CA LYS A 79 -3.55 15.98 13.41
C LYS A 79 -3.00 15.37 14.69
N LEU A 80 -2.44 14.16 14.61
CA LEU A 80 -1.83 13.46 15.74
C LEU A 80 -0.43 13.99 16.09
N LEU A 81 0.22 14.69 15.16
CA LEU A 81 1.52 15.30 15.36
C LEU A 81 1.38 16.71 15.93
N ASP A 82 1.95 16.92 17.12
CA ASP A 82 2.17 18.27 17.66
C ASP A 82 3.18 19.05 16.80
N LYS A 83 2.73 20.20 16.26
CA LYS A 83 3.50 21.13 15.42
C LYS A 83 4.72 21.72 16.14
N ASN A 84 4.77 21.66 17.48
CA ASN A 84 5.93 22.13 18.23
C ASN A 84 7.09 21.13 18.26
N SER A 85 6.85 19.85 17.94
CA SER A 85 7.89 18.81 17.99
C SER A 85 8.69 18.67 16.69
N PHE A 86 8.09 19.02 15.55
CA PHE A 86 8.67 18.85 14.23
C PHE A 86 8.27 20.02 13.34
N ASP A 87 9.22 20.61 12.61
CA ASP A 87 8.88 21.55 11.54
C ASP A 87 8.35 20.77 10.33
N LEU A 88 7.03 20.74 10.22
CA LEU A 88 6.29 20.07 9.14
C LEU A 88 5.74 21.06 8.11
N SER A 89 6.17 22.32 8.14
CA SER A 89 5.61 23.38 7.28
C SER A 89 5.67 23.04 5.79
N SER A 90 6.81 22.54 5.31
CA SER A 90 6.98 22.10 3.92
C SER A 90 6.10 20.90 3.57
N ILE A 91 6.03 19.90 4.46
CA ILE A 91 5.21 18.71 4.30
C ILE A 91 3.72 19.05 4.26
N ILE A 92 3.25 19.97 5.12
CA ILE A 92 1.87 20.45 5.11
C ILE A 92 1.56 21.13 3.79
N SER A 93 2.43 22.04 3.32
CA SER A 93 2.26 22.70 2.02
C SER A 93 2.23 21.70 0.85
N ASP A 94 3.05 20.65 0.91
CA ASP A 94 3.05 19.61 -0.11
C ASP A 94 1.74 18.83 -0.10
N ILE A 95 1.23 18.47 1.07
CA ILE A 95 -0.05 17.75 1.22
C ILE A 95 -1.21 18.61 0.71
N ASP A 96 -1.22 19.91 0.97
CA ASP A 96 -2.22 20.84 0.43
C ASP A 96 -2.22 20.82 -1.11
N ILE A 97 -1.05 20.90 -1.74
CA ILE A 97 -0.92 20.83 -3.21
C ILE A 97 -1.30 19.45 -3.74
N ILE A 98 -0.91 18.38 -3.05
CA ILE A 98 -1.23 17.00 -3.44
C ILE A 98 -2.76 16.81 -3.48
N GLU A 99 -3.45 17.26 -2.44
CA GLU A 99 -4.91 17.17 -2.31
C GLU A 99 -5.63 18.02 -3.35
N GLU A 100 -5.22 19.27 -3.54
CA GLU A 100 -5.95 20.23 -4.40
C GLU A 100 -5.63 20.10 -5.89
N ARG A 101 -4.41 19.69 -6.25
CA ARG A 101 -3.93 19.75 -7.65
C ARG A 101 -3.49 18.41 -8.21
N ILE A 102 -2.87 17.54 -7.41
CA ILE A 102 -2.24 16.32 -7.93
C ILE A 102 -3.25 15.16 -7.98
N LEU A 103 -3.86 14.79 -6.85
CA LEU A 103 -4.81 13.69 -6.81
C LEU A 103 -6.03 13.88 -7.73
N PRO A 104 -6.59 15.09 -7.90
CA PRO A 104 -7.66 15.33 -8.88
C PRO A 104 -7.22 15.13 -10.34
N ARG A 105 -5.93 15.09 -10.64
CA ARG A 105 -5.42 14.73 -11.98
C ARG A 105 -5.06 13.27 -12.11
N LEU A 106 -4.83 12.61 -10.97
CA LEU A 106 -4.67 11.17 -10.85
C LEU A 106 -6.02 10.43 -10.82
N ILE A 107 -7.15 11.11 -11.08
CA ILE A 107 -8.52 10.57 -11.10
C ILE A 107 -8.58 9.20 -11.78
N PRO A 108 -9.43 8.30 -11.25
CA PRO A 108 -9.63 6.99 -11.81
C PRO A 108 -10.04 7.02 -13.28
N ASN A 109 -9.13 6.53 -14.12
CA ASN A 109 -9.48 6.03 -15.44
C ASN A 109 -9.45 4.49 -15.36
N PRO A 110 -10.63 3.83 -15.26
CA PRO A 110 -10.71 2.39 -15.13
C PRO A 110 -9.96 1.65 -16.23
N MET A 111 -9.88 2.23 -17.44
CA MET A 111 -9.23 1.64 -18.59
C MET A 111 -7.71 1.41 -18.42
N TYR A 112 -7.07 2.03 -17.41
CA TYR A 112 -5.63 1.96 -17.17
C TYR A 112 -5.24 1.47 -15.77
N GLY A 113 -6.16 0.83 -15.02
CA GLY A 113 -5.84 0.38 -13.66
C GLY A 113 -5.55 1.50 -12.68
N LYS A 114 -6.04 2.71 -12.98
CA LYS A 114 -5.95 3.90 -12.12
C LYS A 114 -7.18 4.03 -11.23
N ASP A 115 -8.02 3.00 -11.20
CA ASP A 115 -9.30 2.96 -10.52
C ASP A 115 -9.17 3.02 -8.99
N LEU A 116 -10.24 3.51 -8.37
CA LEU A 116 -10.42 3.43 -6.93
C LEU A 116 -11.01 2.05 -6.62
N VAL A 117 -10.27 1.28 -5.84
CA VAL A 117 -10.61 -0.10 -5.46
C VAL A 117 -10.46 -0.26 -3.96
N LEU A 118 -11.01 -1.34 -3.41
CA LEU A 118 -10.74 -1.69 -2.03
C LEU A 118 -9.29 -2.17 -1.92
N CYS A 119 -8.42 -1.36 -1.34
CA CYS A 119 -6.99 -1.65 -1.19
C CYS A 119 -6.70 -2.15 0.23
N HIS A 120 -5.64 -2.94 0.39
CA HIS A 120 -5.07 -3.27 1.68
C HIS A 120 -4.44 -2.03 2.35
N ASN A 121 -3.74 -1.20 1.55
CA ASN A 121 -3.02 0.02 1.91
C ASN A 121 -1.80 -0.16 2.84
N ASP A 122 -1.49 -1.39 3.25
CA ASP A 122 -0.38 -1.70 4.16
C ASP A 122 0.21 -3.08 3.90
N LEU A 123 0.53 -3.36 2.63
CA LEU A 123 1.03 -4.67 2.19
C LEU A 123 2.53 -4.89 2.53
N LEU A 124 2.88 -4.75 3.81
CA LEU A 124 4.17 -5.12 4.38
C LEU A 124 4.44 -6.62 4.16
N VAL A 125 5.72 -7.02 4.06
CA VAL A 125 6.07 -8.44 3.89
C VAL A 125 5.53 -9.33 5.01
N LYS A 126 5.44 -8.79 6.24
CA LYS A 126 4.88 -9.49 7.41
C LYS A 126 3.35 -9.68 7.32
N ASN A 127 2.65 -8.89 6.51
CA ASN A 127 1.21 -8.99 6.27
C ASN A 127 0.87 -9.97 5.13
N ILE A 128 1.89 -10.64 4.56
CA ILE A 128 1.73 -11.64 3.50
C ILE A 128 2.07 -13.00 4.08
N VAL A 129 1.13 -13.92 4.08
CA VAL A 129 1.30 -15.30 4.55
C VAL A 129 1.33 -16.25 3.37
N TYR A 130 2.47 -16.93 3.19
CA TYR A 130 2.63 -17.97 2.19
C TYR A 130 2.38 -19.36 2.79
N ASN A 131 1.49 -20.12 2.16
CA ASN A 131 1.25 -21.51 2.48
C ASN A 131 1.90 -22.42 1.42
N ASN A 132 3.07 -22.95 1.76
CA ASN A 132 3.83 -23.84 0.86
C ASN A 132 3.09 -25.16 0.54
N LYS A 133 2.23 -25.66 1.43
CA LYS A 133 1.50 -26.92 1.16
C LYS A 133 0.48 -26.74 0.04
N ASN A 134 -0.19 -25.60 0.03
CA ASN A 134 -1.29 -25.32 -0.89
C ASN A 134 -0.87 -24.40 -2.05
N GLN A 135 0.35 -23.84 -2.01
CA GLN A 135 0.85 -22.86 -2.97
C GLN A 135 -0.06 -21.62 -3.06
N THR A 136 -0.47 -21.09 -1.90
CA THR A 136 -1.40 -19.95 -1.80
C THR A 136 -0.82 -18.81 -0.99
N ILE A 137 -1.19 -17.58 -1.35
CA ILE A 137 -0.96 -16.37 -0.56
C ILE A 137 -2.25 -15.95 0.14
N SER A 138 -2.13 -15.52 1.38
CA SER A 138 -3.18 -14.84 2.13
C SER A 138 -2.60 -13.56 2.69
N PHE A 139 -3.33 -12.46 2.57
CA PHE A 139 -2.99 -11.24 3.32
C PHE A 139 -3.62 -11.31 4.71
N ILE A 140 -3.12 -10.51 5.63
CA ILE A 140 -3.63 -10.35 7.01
C ILE A 140 -3.48 -8.87 7.40
N ASP A 141 -4.09 -8.46 8.51
CA ASP A 141 -3.96 -7.11 9.05
C ASP A 141 -4.58 -6.00 8.15
N PHE A 142 -5.91 -5.91 8.16
CA PHE A 142 -6.68 -5.00 7.30
C PHE A 142 -7.05 -3.69 8.01
N GLU A 143 -6.23 -3.24 8.96
CA GLU A 143 -6.52 -2.03 9.73
C GLU A 143 -6.58 -0.77 8.84
N PHE A 144 -5.70 -0.71 7.82
CA PHE A 144 -5.63 0.38 6.84
C PHE A 144 -6.53 0.18 5.62
N THR A 145 -7.28 -0.92 5.54
CA THR A 145 -8.08 -1.24 4.36
C THR A 145 -9.21 -0.26 4.13
N HIS A 146 -9.20 0.34 2.95
CA HIS A 146 -10.11 1.41 2.55
C HIS A 146 -10.11 1.56 1.03
N LEU A 147 -11.13 2.24 0.48
CA LEU A 147 -11.13 2.69 -0.90
C LEU A 147 -9.91 3.59 -1.16
N SER A 148 -9.06 3.20 -2.12
CA SER A 148 -7.84 3.90 -2.49
C SER A 148 -7.46 3.61 -3.94
N TYR A 149 -6.38 4.21 -4.42
CA TYR A 149 -5.88 3.93 -5.77
C TYR A 149 -5.20 2.57 -5.81
N ALA A 150 -5.54 1.73 -6.79
CA ALA A 150 -4.89 0.42 -6.96
C ALA A 150 -3.35 0.54 -7.06
N LEU A 151 -2.87 1.59 -7.75
CA LEU A 151 -1.44 1.87 -7.90
C LEU A 151 -0.75 2.29 -6.60
N PHE A 152 -1.48 2.82 -5.61
CA PHE A 152 -0.91 3.10 -4.29
C PHE A 152 -0.56 1.81 -3.56
N ASP A 153 -1.45 0.81 -3.61
CA ASP A 153 -1.21 -0.47 -2.93
C ASP A 153 -0.09 -1.28 -3.62
N ILE A 154 -0.01 -1.21 -4.96
CA ILE A 154 1.10 -1.78 -5.73
C ILE A 154 2.43 -1.08 -5.41
N ALA A 155 2.45 0.26 -5.40
CA ALA A 155 3.62 1.04 -5.01
C ALA A 155 4.08 0.69 -3.58
N ASN A 156 3.12 0.55 -2.66
CA ASN A 156 3.40 0.12 -1.29
C ASN A 156 4.05 -1.26 -1.27
N HIS A 157 3.47 -2.26 -1.95
CA HIS A 157 4.06 -3.58 -2.04
C HIS A 157 5.50 -3.57 -2.59
N PHE A 158 5.76 -2.80 -3.65
CA PHE A 158 7.10 -2.69 -4.24
C PHE A 158 8.11 -2.01 -3.31
N ILE A 159 7.71 -0.98 -2.57
CA ILE A 159 8.56 -0.34 -1.56
C ILE A 159 8.97 -1.34 -0.48
N GLU A 160 8.08 -2.25 -0.10
CA GLU A 160 8.33 -3.24 0.96
C GLU A 160 9.33 -4.33 0.56
N TYR A 161 9.82 -4.35 -0.69
CA TYR A 161 10.99 -5.12 -1.08
C TYR A 161 12.23 -4.67 -0.29
N ALA A 162 12.28 -3.40 0.11
CA ALA A 162 13.33 -2.85 0.97
C ALA A 162 13.31 -3.43 2.39
N GLY A 163 12.16 -3.91 2.85
CA GLY A 163 11.89 -4.24 4.25
C GLY A 163 11.75 -3.01 5.15
N VAL A 164 11.50 -3.26 6.45
CA VAL A 164 11.31 -2.21 7.48
C VAL A 164 12.55 -2.10 8.38
N GLU A 165 12.97 -3.22 8.98
CA GLU A 165 14.20 -3.30 9.76
C GLU A 165 15.41 -3.37 8.82
N ASN A 166 16.34 -2.42 8.96
CA ASN A 166 17.48 -2.26 8.03
C ASN A 166 17.04 -2.08 6.57
N ALA A 167 16.02 -1.25 6.36
CA ALA A 167 15.44 -0.99 5.04
C ALA A 167 16.50 -0.56 4.02
N ASP A 168 16.53 -1.23 2.86
CA ASP A 168 17.38 -0.87 1.73
C ASP A 168 16.51 -0.51 0.52
N PHE A 169 16.16 0.77 0.39
CA PHE A 169 15.31 1.23 -0.72
C PHE A 169 15.99 1.17 -2.09
N SER A 170 17.29 0.83 -2.17
CA SER A 170 17.96 0.65 -3.46
C SER A 170 17.52 -0.61 -4.21
N ILE A 171 16.89 -1.56 -3.51
CA ILE A 171 16.41 -2.84 -4.09
C ILE A 171 14.97 -2.77 -4.60
N TYR A 172 14.39 -1.58 -4.67
CA TYR A 172 13.10 -1.35 -5.32
C TYR A 172 13.09 -1.95 -6.74
N PRO A 173 12.01 -2.62 -7.17
CA PRO A 173 12.01 -3.34 -8.45
C PRO A 173 12.25 -2.40 -9.63
N SER A 174 13.13 -2.83 -10.52
CA SER A 174 13.37 -2.17 -11.81
C SER A 174 12.10 -2.15 -12.66
N TYR A 175 12.02 -1.27 -13.67
CA TYR A 175 10.86 -1.22 -14.55
C TYR A 175 10.58 -2.56 -15.24
N ASP A 176 11.61 -3.34 -15.58
CA ASP A 176 11.39 -4.65 -16.20
C ASP A 176 10.77 -5.65 -15.21
N GLU A 177 11.22 -5.65 -13.95
CA GLU A 177 10.60 -6.45 -12.88
C GLU A 177 9.15 -5.99 -12.61
N GLN A 178 8.92 -4.67 -12.53
CA GLN A 178 7.57 -4.10 -12.38
C GLN A 178 6.66 -4.53 -13.53
N LYS A 179 7.09 -4.38 -14.79
CA LYS A 179 6.30 -4.78 -15.97
C LYS A 179 5.98 -6.27 -15.97
N GLN A 180 6.90 -7.14 -15.54
CA GLN A 180 6.63 -8.58 -15.40
C GLN A 180 5.57 -8.86 -14.35
N TRP A 181 5.67 -8.23 -13.17
CA TRP A 181 4.69 -8.35 -12.11
C TRP A 181 3.30 -7.83 -12.53
N LEU A 182 3.26 -6.66 -13.18
CA LEU A 182 2.05 -6.01 -13.66
C LEU A 182 1.33 -6.83 -14.73
N LYS A 183 2.05 -7.58 -15.57
CA LYS A 183 1.40 -8.48 -16.57
C LYS A 183 0.51 -9.50 -15.89
N ILE A 184 0.97 -10.10 -14.80
CA ILE A 184 0.21 -11.09 -14.02
C ILE A 184 -0.99 -10.40 -13.37
N TYR A 185 -0.75 -9.28 -12.68
CA TYR A 185 -1.80 -8.51 -11.99
C TYR A 185 -2.92 -8.08 -12.96
N PHE A 186 -2.58 -7.41 -14.07
CA PHE A 186 -3.56 -6.92 -15.04
C PHE A 186 -4.25 -8.02 -15.82
N GLN A 187 -3.58 -9.13 -16.09
CA GLN A 187 -4.21 -10.31 -16.69
C GLN A 187 -5.29 -10.89 -15.76
N THR A 188 -5.02 -11.00 -14.45
CA THR A 188 -6.02 -11.45 -13.46
C THR A 188 -7.20 -10.47 -13.35
N ARG A 189 -6.94 -9.17 -13.51
CA ARG A 189 -7.97 -8.13 -13.57
C ARG A 189 -8.65 -7.96 -14.93
N GLN A 190 -8.29 -8.79 -15.93
CA GLN A 190 -8.87 -8.77 -17.28
C GLN A 190 -8.68 -7.43 -18.04
N PHE A 191 -7.58 -6.72 -17.77
CA PHE A 191 -7.19 -5.53 -18.53
C PHE A 191 -6.28 -5.88 -19.71
N ASP A 192 -6.26 -5.01 -20.72
CA ASP A 192 -5.33 -5.12 -21.85
C ASP A 192 -3.88 -4.92 -21.37
N GLN A 193 -2.98 -5.83 -21.73
CA GLN A 193 -1.56 -5.74 -21.38
C GLN A 193 -0.83 -4.61 -22.11
N GLN A 194 -1.42 -4.01 -23.17
CA GLN A 194 -0.84 -2.86 -23.88
C GLN A 194 -0.69 -1.62 -22.99
N ILE A 195 -1.40 -1.55 -21.86
CA ILE A 195 -1.25 -0.45 -20.88
C ILE A 195 0.08 -0.51 -20.12
N ILE A 196 0.76 -1.66 -20.17
CA ILE A 196 1.98 -1.92 -19.39
C ILE A 196 3.19 -1.38 -20.15
N ASN A 197 3.64 -0.20 -19.74
CA ASN A 197 4.77 0.51 -20.34
C ASN A 197 5.53 1.33 -19.27
N ASP A 198 6.57 2.04 -19.69
CA ASP A 198 7.41 2.83 -18.80
C ASP A 198 6.66 4.04 -18.20
N ASP A 199 5.62 4.56 -18.87
CA ASP A 199 4.77 5.63 -18.32
C ASP A 199 3.93 5.14 -17.13
N LEU A 200 3.46 3.88 -17.19
CA LEU A 200 2.78 3.27 -16.06
C LEU A 200 3.72 3.03 -14.87
N CYS A 201 4.95 2.57 -15.12
CA CYS A 201 5.96 2.42 -14.07
C CYS A 201 6.32 3.78 -13.46
N ARG A 202 6.50 4.80 -14.30
CA ARG A 202 6.71 6.19 -13.86
C ARG A 202 5.54 6.72 -13.02
N LEU A 203 4.31 6.31 -13.33
CA LEU A 203 3.15 6.66 -12.52
C LEU A 203 3.14 5.93 -11.17
N ILE A 204 3.53 4.66 -11.13
CA ILE A 204 3.71 3.90 -9.87
C ILE A 204 4.75 4.61 -9.00
N ASP A 205 5.85 5.12 -9.57
CA ASP A 205 6.85 5.88 -8.81
C ASP A 205 6.30 7.18 -8.21
N LYS A 206 5.32 7.84 -8.85
CA LYS A 206 4.58 8.95 -8.22
C LYS A 206 3.80 8.49 -7.00
N PHE A 207 3.15 7.32 -7.07
CA PHE A 207 2.49 6.73 -5.91
C PHE A 207 3.50 6.29 -4.83
N SER A 208 4.69 5.82 -5.21
CA SER A 208 5.78 5.50 -4.28
C SER A 208 6.22 6.74 -3.48
N ALA A 209 6.24 7.93 -4.08
CA ALA A 209 6.43 9.18 -3.36
C ALA A 209 5.36 9.38 -2.27
N LEU A 210 4.08 9.18 -2.62
CA LEU A 210 2.96 9.30 -1.67
C LEU A 210 3.07 8.27 -0.54
N VAL A 211 3.45 7.03 -0.85
CA VAL A 211 3.66 5.96 0.14
C VAL A 211 4.78 6.33 1.11
N HIS A 212 5.92 6.82 0.62
CA HIS A 212 7.01 7.27 1.48
C HIS A 212 6.60 8.44 2.37
N LEU A 213 5.83 9.39 1.85
CA LEU A 213 5.28 10.50 2.62
C LEU A 213 4.36 10.00 3.75
N THR A 214 3.41 9.11 3.41
CA THR A 214 2.46 8.52 4.37
C THR A 214 3.17 7.83 5.51
N TRP A 215 4.12 6.94 5.20
CA TRP A 215 4.80 6.15 6.23
C TRP A 215 5.91 6.92 6.96
N GLY A 216 6.46 7.97 6.36
CA GLY A 216 7.31 8.92 7.08
C GLY A 216 6.53 9.63 8.20
N LEU A 217 5.32 10.12 7.90
CA LEU A 217 4.43 10.70 8.91
C LEU A 217 3.94 9.66 9.92
N GLY A 218 3.55 8.47 9.44
CA GLY A 218 3.11 7.36 10.28
C GLY A 218 4.19 6.96 11.30
N ALA A 219 5.46 6.91 10.88
CA ALA A 219 6.57 6.64 11.77
C ALA A 219 6.73 7.71 12.86
N LEU A 220 6.61 9.01 12.53
CA LEU A 220 6.63 10.07 13.53
C LEU A 220 5.47 9.95 14.53
N VAL A 221 4.28 9.57 14.07
CA VAL A 221 3.12 9.34 14.95
C VAL A 221 3.39 8.17 15.90
N GLN A 222 3.86 7.04 15.36
CA GLN A 222 4.17 5.86 16.14
C GLN A 222 5.31 6.09 17.14
N GLY A 223 6.30 6.92 16.80
CA GLY A 223 7.35 7.32 17.75
C GLY A 223 6.84 8.05 19.00
N LYS A 224 5.60 8.55 19.00
CA LYS A 224 4.95 9.15 20.18
C LYS A 224 3.99 8.21 20.90
N LEU A 225 3.35 7.30 20.16
CA LEU A 225 2.19 6.54 20.64
C LEU A 225 2.51 5.06 20.90
N SER A 226 3.50 4.50 20.20
CA SER A 226 3.85 3.09 20.27
C SER A 226 4.71 2.80 21.50
N SER A 227 4.51 1.62 22.09
CA SER A 227 5.37 1.04 23.12
C SER A 227 6.42 0.08 22.55
N ILE A 228 6.42 -0.15 21.23
CA ILE A 228 7.36 -1.06 20.56
C ILE A 228 8.74 -0.40 20.50
N ASP A 229 9.78 -1.17 20.83
CA ASP A 229 11.18 -0.75 20.72
C ASP A 229 11.62 -0.76 19.25
N PHE A 230 11.47 0.39 18.58
CA PHE A 230 11.84 0.60 17.18
C PHE A 230 12.31 2.05 16.98
N ASP A 231 13.32 2.26 16.14
CA ASP A 231 13.84 3.60 15.84
C ASP A 231 12.95 4.34 14.81
N TYR A 232 11.78 4.77 15.29
CA TYR A 232 10.77 5.49 14.51
C TYR A 232 11.31 6.78 13.88
N VAL A 233 12.21 7.49 14.57
CA VAL A 233 12.74 8.77 14.08
C VAL A 233 13.69 8.54 12.91
N ASN A 234 14.60 7.56 13.01
CA ASN A 234 15.47 7.22 11.89
C ASN A 234 14.69 6.67 10.70
N TYR A 235 13.71 5.79 10.95
CA TYR A 235 12.86 5.27 9.90
C TYR A 235 12.06 6.38 9.19
N ALA A 236 11.50 7.33 9.94
CA ALA A 236 10.83 8.50 9.36
C ALA A 236 11.77 9.32 8.47
N LYS A 237 13.02 9.58 8.92
CA LYS A 237 14.03 10.29 8.11
C LYS A 237 14.34 9.55 6.81
N MET A 238 14.51 8.23 6.86
CA MET A 238 14.75 7.42 5.65
C MET A 238 13.60 7.54 4.66
N ARG A 239 12.34 7.38 5.12
CA ARG A 239 11.15 7.52 4.25
C ARG A 239 11.03 8.94 3.69
N PHE A 240 11.25 10.00 4.48
CA PHE A 240 11.20 11.37 3.99
C PHE A 240 12.31 11.67 2.96
N ASN A 241 13.51 11.10 3.12
CA ASN A 241 14.56 11.25 2.10
C ASN A 241 14.14 10.61 0.77
N CYS A 242 13.55 9.41 0.81
CA CYS A 242 12.98 8.78 -0.40
C CYS A 242 11.86 9.62 -1.01
N TYR A 243 10.97 10.17 -0.20
CA TYR A 243 9.94 11.11 -0.66
C TYR A 243 10.56 12.32 -1.37
N GLN A 244 11.57 12.97 -0.77
CA GLN A 244 12.21 14.14 -1.36
C GLN A 244 12.88 13.81 -2.71
N ASN A 245 13.48 12.63 -2.85
CA ASN A 245 14.07 12.18 -4.11
C ASN A 245 13.02 11.99 -5.22
N LEU A 246 11.81 11.55 -4.87
CA LEU A 246 10.70 11.35 -5.81
C LEU A 246 9.77 12.57 -5.92
N ARG A 247 9.98 13.60 -5.09
CA ARG A 247 9.09 14.75 -4.98
C ARG A 247 8.96 15.49 -6.31
N SER A 248 10.06 15.74 -7.03
CA SER A 248 9.99 16.41 -8.33
C SER A 248 9.07 15.67 -9.30
N LEU A 249 9.19 14.34 -9.37
CA LEU A 249 8.39 13.46 -10.22
C LEU A 249 6.89 13.56 -9.90
N LEU A 250 6.53 13.58 -8.62
CA LEU A 250 5.14 13.73 -8.17
C LEU A 250 4.54 15.07 -8.61
N PHE A 251 5.33 16.14 -8.57
CA PHE A 251 4.93 17.50 -8.91
C PHE A 251 5.23 17.88 -10.38
N GLU A 252 5.63 16.93 -11.23
CA GLU A 252 5.78 17.19 -12.65
C GLU A 252 4.45 17.62 -13.28
N ASN A 253 4.47 18.76 -13.96
CA ASN A 253 3.29 19.41 -14.55
C ASN A 253 2.22 19.81 -13.51
N SER A 254 2.59 19.97 -12.22
CA SER A 254 1.69 20.42 -11.15
C SER A 254 1.24 21.86 -11.35
#